data_AF-A0A429DS02-F1
#
_entry.id   AF-A0A429DS02-F1
#
_cell.length_a   1.000
_cell.length_b   1.000
_cell.length_c   1.000
_cell.angle_alpha   90.00
_cell.angle_beta   90.00
_cell.angle_gamma   90.00
#
_symmetry.space_group_name_H-M   'P 1'
#
loop_
_entity.id
_entity.type
_entity.pdbx_description
1 polymer ?
#
loop_
_entity_poly.entity_id
_entity_poly.type
_entity_poly.pdbx_seq_one_letter_code
_entity_poly.pdbx_strand_id
1 'polypeptide(L)'
;MEGDVEQSFPPGGAQWPPPQGWVPQPVPAPPARKPRWPLFAGIAGLVVVLLAGLTTWLLWPSNAGREPFEQALAGLSSAPAVRNSTSAVGGMIETDVKTTAYGETSGTMSFQGKKIEILVVGGKVFFKAPDGMLPGASTDSAEELKDRWITGEDELFGPVLQQFESPEKLATRLREALERADEITEGPSIRDVPALKASTPAGDLYVSKEAPHRLLRYSVKMPGGMPSLPGAGSRPQPPSGAGLGDSDVDALSPQETDAVYEELTSNTKKLTGAVNTGVRFDMDGAATVACSASGCTVTANVSSSASASGGKVTGQVNATMTANVTIGGRSAGSCRNTATLPMNGSGSISCVNGGAGGVFSAVEAEKKADAEVRSRASGGVPVQYQIESIASVSVLAEAIGQVEITRLVDELGQRRSQLGGK
;
A
#
# COMPACT_ATOMS: atom_id res chain seq x y z
N MET A 1 31.49 -20.39 -41.16
CA MET A 1 32.28 -20.87 -40.01
C MET A 1 31.30 -21.54 -39.08
N GLU A 2 30.98 -22.79 -39.45
CA GLU A 2 30.33 -23.82 -38.62
C GLU A 2 31.06 -24.08 -37.30
N GLY A 3 30.35 -24.67 -36.35
CA GLY A 3 30.85 -25.24 -35.10
C GLY A 3 29.78 -25.13 -34.01
N ASP A 4 28.73 -25.94 -34.05
CA ASP A 4 28.62 -27.34 -33.58
C ASP A 4 28.03 -27.42 -32.16
N VAL A 5 26.89 -28.12 -32.10
CA VAL A 5 26.06 -28.38 -30.94
C VAL A 5 26.41 -29.78 -30.44
N GLU A 6 26.94 -29.89 -29.22
CA GLU A 6 27.24 -31.19 -28.62
C GLU A 6 26.20 -31.52 -27.54
N GLN A 7 25.23 -32.34 -27.93
CA GLN A 7 24.33 -33.06 -27.03
C GLN A 7 24.93 -34.43 -26.72
N SER A 8 25.01 -34.78 -25.44
CA SER A 8 25.48 -36.11 -25.01
C SER A 8 24.69 -36.64 -23.82
N PHE A 9 23.91 -37.70 -24.05
CA PHE A 9 23.49 -38.75 -23.09
C PHE A 9 22.87 -39.91 -23.91
N PRO A 10 22.77 -41.16 -23.41
CA PRO A 10 23.71 -41.98 -22.62
C PRO A 10 23.88 -43.39 -23.28
N PRO A 11 24.66 -44.33 -22.67
CA PRO A 11 24.42 -45.74 -22.96
C PRO A 11 24.21 -46.63 -21.70
N GLY A 12 23.20 -47.50 -21.81
CA GLY A 12 23.10 -48.81 -21.15
C GLY A 12 22.57 -48.81 -19.71
N GLY A 13 21.54 -49.57 -19.34
CA GLY A 13 20.76 -50.57 -20.07
C GLY A 13 19.73 -51.21 -19.14
N ALA A 14 18.62 -51.62 -19.74
CA ALA A 14 17.72 -52.75 -19.46
C ALA A 14 17.31 -53.00 -17.97
N GLN A 15 16.01 -53.14 -17.65
CA GLN A 15 15.19 -54.29 -18.05
C GLN A 15 13.71 -54.02 -17.73
N TRP A 16 12.82 -54.25 -18.69
CA TRP A 16 11.39 -54.52 -18.48
C TRP A 16 11.17 -56.04 -18.54
N PRO A 17 10.22 -56.60 -17.77
CA PRO A 17 9.06 -57.25 -18.41
C PRO A 17 7.77 -57.21 -17.52
N PRO A 18 6.68 -57.93 -17.84
CA PRO A 18 5.74 -57.75 -18.97
C PRO A 18 4.27 -57.63 -18.43
N PRO A 19 3.21 -57.70 -19.27
CA PRO A 19 1.88 -57.20 -18.91
C PRO A 19 0.94 -58.23 -18.25
N GLN A 20 -0.10 -57.66 -17.64
CA GLN A 20 -1.37 -58.20 -17.10
C GLN A 20 -1.69 -59.70 -17.22
N GLY A 21 -2.15 -60.26 -16.09
CA GLY A 21 -3.02 -61.43 -16.09
C GLY A 21 -3.23 -62.06 -14.72
N TRP A 22 -4.50 -62.20 -14.33
CA TRP A 22 -5.03 -63.20 -13.39
C TRP A 22 -4.73 -63.02 -11.89
N VAL A 23 -5.67 -62.42 -11.17
CA VAL A 23 -5.85 -62.66 -9.73
C VAL A 23 -6.95 -63.72 -9.55
N PRO A 24 -6.69 -64.88 -8.93
CA PRO A 24 -7.70 -65.88 -8.66
C PRO A 24 -8.75 -65.39 -7.65
N GLN A 25 -10.02 -65.63 -7.94
CA GLN A 25 -11.10 -65.53 -6.96
C GLN A 25 -10.88 -66.54 -5.83
N PRO A 26 -10.98 -66.14 -4.56
CA PRO A 26 -11.05 -67.09 -3.46
C PRO A 26 -12.39 -67.86 -3.50
N VAL A 27 -12.27 -69.18 -3.51
CA VAL A 27 -13.35 -70.17 -3.43
C VAL A 27 -14.07 -70.04 -2.07
N PRO A 28 -15.41 -70.16 -2.02
CA PRO A 28 -16.19 -70.01 -0.79
C PRO A 28 -15.90 -71.10 0.25
N ALA A 29 -15.76 -70.69 1.51
CA ALA A 29 -15.68 -71.58 2.66
C ALA A 29 -17.05 -72.26 2.95
N PRO A 30 -17.07 -73.50 3.47
CA PRO A 30 -18.29 -74.28 3.70
C PRO A 30 -19.17 -73.70 4.83
N PRO A 31 -20.48 -73.99 4.82
CA PRO A 31 -21.43 -73.40 5.76
C PRO A 31 -21.25 -73.97 7.17
N ALA A 32 -20.81 -73.14 8.11
CA ALA A 32 -20.85 -73.47 9.53
C ALA A 32 -22.30 -73.37 10.07
N ARG A 33 -22.73 -74.45 10.72
CA ARG A 33 -24.07 -74.66 11.26
C ARG A 33 -24.45 -73.60 12.30
N LYS A 34 -25.70 -73.11 12.20
CA LYS A 34 -26.39 -72.27 13.18
C LYS A 34 -26.53 -72.96 14.54
N PRO A 35 -26.18 -72.32 15.67
CA PRO A 35 -26.90 -72.50 16.91
C PRO A 35 -28.10 -71.54 16.97
N ARG A 36 -29.20 -72.06 17.52
CA ARG A 36 -30.51 -71.43 17.61
C ARG A 36 -30.57 -70.46 18.81
N TRP A 37 -31.10 -69.26 18.55
CA TRP A 37 -31.93 -68.41 19.44
C TRP A 37 -31.25 -67.49 20.49
N PRO A 38 -31.86 -66.35 20.91
CA PRO A 38 -33.03 -65.64 20.37
C PRO A 38 -32.73 -64.22 19.82
N LEU A 39 -33.60 -63.82 18.89
CA LEU A 39 -33.82 -62.49 18.37
C LEU A 39 -34.33 -61.52 19.45
N PHE A 40 -33.50 -60.65 20.02
CA PHE A 40 -33.98 -59.39 20.63
C PHE A 40 -32.95 -58.23 20.64
N ALA A 41 -31.68 -58.44 20.28
CA ALA A 41 -30.66 -57.38 20.36
C ALA A 41 -30.50 -56.50 19.09
N GLY A 42 -31.02 -56.93 17.93
CA GLY A 42 -30.77 -56.27 16.64
C GLY A 42 -31.53 -54.95 16.44
N ILE A 43 -32.68 -54.77 17.09
CA ILE A 43 -33.51 -53.57 16.93
C ILE A 43 -32.98 -52.44 17.83
N ALA A 44 -32.53 -52.74 19.05
CA ALA A 44 -31.97 -51.74 19.95
C ALA A 44 -30.64 -51.16 19.45
N GLY A 45 -29.74 -51.97 18.91
CA GLY A 45 -28.47 -51.49 18.35
C GLY A 45 -28.65 -50.61 17.11
N LEU A 46 -29.62 -50.95 16.25
CA LEU A 46 -29.91 -50.18 15.04
C LEU A 46 -30.62 -48.84 15.35
N VAL A 47 -31.46 -48.82 16.39
CA VAL A 47 -32.04 -47.59 16.92
C VAL A 47 -30.98 -46.71 17.58
N VAL A 48 -30.00 -47.27 18.30
CA VAL A 48 -28.90 -46.48 18.89
C VAL A 48 -27.96 -45.91 17.83
N VAL A 49 -27.64 -46.65 16.76
CA VAL A 49 -26.82 -46.13 15.65
C VAL A 49 -27.57 -45.11 14.80
N LEU A 50 -28.87 -45.31 14.56
CA LEU A 50 -29.71 -44.31 13.89
C LEU A 50 -29.93 -43.08 14.75
N LEU A 51 -30.11 -43.22 16.06
CA LEU A 51 -30.22 -42.09 16.99
C LEU A 51 -28.88 -41.37 17.15
N ALA A 52 -27.75 -42.07 17.22
CA ALA A 52 -26.43 -41.45 17.23
C ALA A 52 -26.11 -40.75 15.91
N GLY A 53 -26.48 -41.35 14.78
CA GLY A 53 -26.40 -40.75 13.45
C GLY A 53 -27.29 -39.52 13.30
N LEU A 54 -28.55 -39.60 13.75
CA LEU A 54 -29.49 -38.46 13.75
C LEU A 54 -29.03 -37.36 14.70
N THR A 55 -28.52 -37.68 15.89
CA THR A 55 -28.03 -36.65 16.82
C THR A 55 -26.77 -35.99 16.29
N THR A 56 -25.83 -36.72 15.65
CA THR A 56 -24.70 -36.07 14.96
C THR A 56 -25.11 -35.26 13.74
N TRP A 57 -26.21 -35.61 13.06
CA TRP A 57 -26.72 -34.86 11.90
C TRP A 57 -27.56 -33.63 12.31
N LEU A 58 -28.28 -33.69 13.44
CA LEU A 58 -29.02 -32.57 14.04
C LEU A 58 -28.13 -31.62 14.86
N LEU A 59 -26.98 -32.09 15.34
CA LEU A 59 -25.96 -31.26 16.01
C LEU A 59 -24.95 -30.66 15.03
N TRP A 60 -25.04 -30.99 13.74
CA TRP A 60 -24.29 -30.27 12.70
C TRP A 60 -25.02 -28.94 12.45
N PRO A 61 -24.37 -27.77 12.63
CA PRO A 61 -24.97 -26.50 12.28
C PRO A 61 -25.43 -26.56 10.82
N SER A 62 -26.73 -26.41 10.59
CA SER A 62 -27.29 -26.52 9.25
C SER A 62 -26.67 -25.43 8.39
N ASN A 63 -26.09 -25.80 7.24
CA ASN A 63 -25.60 -24.87 6.22
C ASN A 63 -26.73 -24.07 5.54
N ALA A 64 -27.93 -24.06 6.11
CA ALA A 64 -29.10 -23.40 5.56
C ALA A 64 -28.84 -21.89 5.49
N GLY A 65 -29.00 -21.30 4.30
CA GLY A 65 -28.78 -19.86 4.08
C GLY A 65 -27.33 -19.45 3.77
N ARG A 66 -26.36 -20.38 3.67
CA ARG A 66 -24.98 -20.06 3.26
C ARG A 66 -24.81 -19.79 1.76
N GLU A 67 -25.63 -20.41 0.92
CA GLU A 67 -25.51 -20.32 -0.54
C GLU A 67 -25.53 -18.87 -1.08
N PRO A 68 -26.42 -17.96 -0.63
CA PRO A 68 -26.36 -16.55 -1.01
C PRO A 68 -25.02 -15.87 -0.71
N PHE A 69 -24.39 -16.21 0.42
CA PHE A 69 -23.09 -15.65 0.79
C PHE A 69 -21.98 -16.20 -0.08
N GLU A 70 -21.96 -17.50 -0.37
CA GLU A 70 -20.98 -18.09 -1.27
C GLU A 70 -21.08 -17.53 -2.68
N GLN A 71 -22.30 -17.35 -3.20
CA GLN A 71 -22.52 -16.70 -4.50
C GLN A 71 -22.05 -15.23 -4.51
N ALA A 72 -22.35 -14.48 -3.45
CA ALA A 72 -21.89 -13.10 -3.30
C ALA A 72 -20.37 -12.98 -3.24
N LEU A 73 -19.70 -13.86 -2.48
CA LEU A 73 -18.24 -13.87 -2.35
C LEU A 73 -17.55 -14.38 -3.63
N ALA A 74 -18.14 -15.33 -4.35
CA ALA A 74 -17.67 -15.74 -5.68
C ALA A 74 -17.78 -14.58 -6.67
N GLY A 75 -18.91 -13.86 -6.67
CA GLY A 75 -19.11 -12.66 -7.48
C GLY A 75 -18.06 -11.59 -7.17
N LEU A 76 -17.84 -11.29 -5.89
CA LEU A 76 -16.81 -10.36 -5.43
C LEU A 76 -15.41 -10.77 -5.91
N SER A 77 -15.04 -12.04 -5.75
CA SER A 77 -13.73 -12.56 -6.13
C SER A 77 -13.44 -12.42 -7.62
N SER A 78 -14.50 -12.42 -8.46
CA SER A 78 -14.40 -12.29 -9.91
C SER A 78 -14.53 -10.84 -10.41
N ALA A 79 -14.79 -9.88 -9.52
CA ALA A 79 -15.03 -8.49 -9.90
C ALA A 79 -13.75 -7.84 -10.46
N PRO A 80 -13.80 -7.18 -11.63
CA PRO A 80 -12.65 -6.48 -12.20
C PRO A 80 -12.13 -5.33 -11.34
N ALA A 81 -13.04 -4.67 -10.60
CA ALA A 81 -12.75 -3.67 -9.61
C ALA A 81 -13.92 -3.53 -8.64
N VAL A 82 -13.64 -3.04 -7.43
CA VAL A 82 -14.62 -2.77 -6.38
C VAL A 82 -14.41 -1.39 -5.79
N ARG A 83 -15.49 -0.75 -5.35
CA ARG A 83 -15.45 0.39 -4.45
C ARG A 83 -15.68 -0.08 -3.03
N ASN A 84 -14.86 0.39 -2.11
CA ASN A 84 -14.99 0.16 -0.68
C ASN A 84 -15.11 1.51 0.03
N SER A 85 -16.22 1.72 0.70
CA SER A 85 -16.49 2.92 1.50
C SER A 85 -16.56 2.53 2.97
N THR A 86 -15.56 2.89 3.76
CA THR A 86 -15.52 2.56 5.20
C THR A 86 -15.77 3.78 6.05
N SER A 87 -16.65 3.67 7.06
CA SER A 87 -16.77 4.65 8.14
C SER A 87 -16.37 3.99 9.45
N ALA A 88 -15.33 4.53 10.08
CA ALA A 88 -14.70 3.98 11.26
C ALA A 88 -14.62 5.00 12.41
N VAL A 89 -14.56 4.49 13.63
CA VAL A 89 -14.41 5.28 14.88
C VAL A 89 -15.42 6.44 14.97
N GLY A 90 -16.70 6.15 14.74
CA GLY A 90 -17.78 7.15 14.82
C GLY A 90 -17.73 8.22 13.72
N GLY A 91 -17.20 7.90 12.54
CA GLY A 91 -17.08 8.81 11.41
C GLY A 91 -15.85 9.71 11.45
N MET A 92 -14.93 9.50 12.40
CA MET A 92 -13.67 10.24 12.42
C MET A 92 -12.72 9.84 11.29
N ILE A 93 -12.84 8.60 10.82
CA ILE A 93 -12.13 8.07 9.67
C ILE A 93 -13.18 7.65 8.66
N GLU A 94 -13.16 8.28 7.50
CA GLU A 94 -13.93 7.81 6.35
C GLU A 94 -12.96 7.46 5.23
N THR A 95 -13.22 6.39 4.50
CA THR A 95 -12.45 6.05 3.32
C THR A 95 -13.42 5.78 2.18
N ASP A 96 -12.99 6.15 0.98
CA ASP A 96 -13.68 5.85 -0.26
C ASP A 96 -12.60 5.51 -1.28
N VAL A 97 -12.41 4.20 -1.49
CA VAL A 97 -11.33 3.68 -2.32
C VAL A 97 -11.87 2.73 -3.36
N LYS A 98 -11.26 2.74 -4.54
CA LYS A 98 -11.55 1.85 -5.64
C LYS A 98 -10.33 0.98 -5.88
N THR A 99 -10.50 -0.33 -5.80
CA THR A 99 -9.42 -1.30 -5.91
C THR A 99 -9.66 -2.23 -7.09
N THR A 100 -8.66 -2.40 -7.94
CA THR A 100 -8.70 -3.30 -9.10
C THR A 100 -8.53 -4.76 -8.67
N ALA A 101 -8.85 -5.69 -9.57
CA ALA A 101 -8.60 -7.13 -9.40
C ALA A 101 -7.15 -7.46 -9.00
N TYR A 102 -6.20 -6.62 -9.39
CA TYR A 102 -4.77 -6.80 -9.11
C TYR A 102 -4.28 -6.09 -7.84
N GLY A 103 -5.16 -5.33 -7.17
CA GLY A 103 -4.84 -4.63 -5.93
C GLY A 103 -4.28 -3.21 -6.11
N GLU A 104 -4.30 -2.64 -7.31
CA GLU A 104 -4.08 -1.19 -7.43
C GLU A 104 -5.29 -0.45 -6.89
N THR A 105 -5.04 0.61 -6.15
CA THR A 105 -6.09 1.36 -5.45
C THR A 105 -5.93 2.84 -5.71
N SER A 106 -7.03 3.51 -6.02
CA SER A 106 -7.12 4.98 -6.01
C SER A 106 -8.30 5.39 -5.15
N GLY A 107 -8.15 6.46 -4.39
CA GLY A 107 -9.24 6.94 -3.57
C GLY A 107 -8.79 7.94 -2.54
N THR A 108 -9.60 8.09 -1.51
CA THR A 108 -9.43 9.15 -0.52
C THR A 108 -9.77 8.64 0.87
N MET A 109 -9.04 9.12 1.87
CA MET A 109 -9.38 8.97 3.28
C MET A 109 -9.60 10.34 3.88
N SER A 110 -10.55 10.46 4.80
CA SER A 110 -10.72 11.63 5.64
C SER A 110 -10.29 11.30 7.06
N PHE A 111 -9.60 12.24 7.69
CA PHE A 111 -9.31 12.20 9.13
C PHE A 111 -9.63 13.57 9.71
N GLN A 112 -10.55 13.62 10.68
CA GLN A 112 -11.03 14.89 11.27
C GLN A 112 -11.52 15.89 10.21
N GLY A 113 -12.21 15.40 9.18
CA GLY A 113 -12.79 16.22 8.09
C GLY A 113 -11.80 16.75 7.05
N LYS A 114 -10.50 16.47 7.20
CA LYS A 114 -9.49 16.78 6.19
C LYS A 114 -9.23 15.56 5.30
N LYS A 115 -9.16 15.80 4.00
CA LYS A 115 -9.09 14.77 2.96
C LYS A 115 -7.65 14.50 2.54
N ILE A 116 -7.26 13.22 2.51
CA ILE A 116 -5.97 12.71 2.07
C ILE A 116 -6.23 11.83 0.84
N GLU A 117 -5.49 12.03 -0.25
CA GLU A 117 -5.56 11.14 -1.41
C GLU A 117 -4.69 9.91 -1.18
N ILE A 118 -5.15 8.75 -1.65
CA ILE A 118 -4.47 7.46 -1.55
C ILE A 118 -4.25 6.91 -2.95
N LEU A 119 -3.05 6.42 -3.19
CA LEU A 119 -2.69 5.67 -4.40
C LEU A 119 -1.87 4.44 -4.01
N VAL A 120 -2.32 3.25 -4.42
CA VAL A 120 -1.57 2.01 -4.34
C VAL A 120 -1.23 1.58 -5.76
N VAL A 121 0.06 1.54 -6.08
CA VAL A 121 0.55 1.14 -7.39
C VAL A 121 1.93 0.49 -7.27
N GLY A 122 2.17 -0.59 -8.01
CA GLY A 122 3.45 -1.32 -7.95
C GLY A 122 3.77 -1.90 -6.56
N GLY A 123 2.75 -2.22 -5.77
CA GLY A 123 2.90 -2.72 -4.40
C GLY A 123 3.35 -1.67 -3.37
N LYS A 124 3.39 -0.39 -3.76
CA LYS A 124 3.71 0.73 -2.87
C LYS A 124 2.46 1.57 -2.61
N VAL A 125 2.37 2.11 -1.39
CA VAL A 125 1.29 3.02 -1.01
C VAL A 125 1.83 4.42 -0.96
N PHE A 126 1.10 5.33 -1.60
CA PHE A 126 1.37 6.75 -1.64
C PHE A 126 0.18 7.50 -1.05
N PHE A 127 0.50 8.53 -0.27
CA PHE A 127 -0.48 9.43 0.30
C PHE A 127 -0.20 10.84 -0.19
N LYS A 128 -1.23 11.65 -0.36
CA LYS A 128 -1.10 13.08 -0.56
C LYS A 128 -1.98 13.79 0.45
N ALA A 129 -1.34 14.34 1.49
CA ALA A 129 -2.02 14.99 2.59
C ALA A 129 -2.06 16.51 2.37
N PRO A 130 -3.11 17.19 2.86
CA PRO A 130 -3.19 18.64 2.86
C PRO A 130 -2.31 19.24 3.97
N ASP A 131 -2.12 20.56 3.91
CA ASP A 131 -1.32 21.30 4.89
C ASP A 131 -1.71 20.99 6.35
N GLY A 132 -0.68 20.78 7.17
CA GLY A 132 -0.80 20.57 8.61
C GLY A 132 -1.24 19.17 9.04
N MET A 133 -1.24 18.18 8.16
CA MET A 133 -1.55 16.77 8.50
C MET A 133 -0.36 15.82 8.54
N LEU A 134 0.82 16.24 8.09
CA LEU A 134 2.00 15.38 8.04
C LEU A 134 2.63 15.25 9.44
N PRO A 135 2.55 14.06 10.09
CA PRO A 135 3.08 13.88 11.43
C PRO A 135 4.62 13.91 11.42
N GLY A 136 5.23 14.66 12.34
CA GLY A 136 6.69 14.69 12.50
C GLY A 136 7.47 15.49 11.45
N ALA A 137 6.80 16.15 10.50
CA ALA A 137 7.43 17.13 9.63
C ALA A 137 7.69 18.42 10.43
N SER A 138 8.93 18.93 10.40
CA SER A 138 9.20 20.31 10.82
C SER A 138 8.39 21.29 9.97
N THR A 139 8.19 22.53 10.43
CA THR A 139 7.49 23.57 9.64
C THR A 139 8.06 23.69 8.23
N ASP A 140 9.38 23.60 8.11
CA ASP A 140 10.10 23.75 6.85
C ASP A 140 9.90 22.51 5.96
N SER A 141 9.87 21.30 6.54
CA SER A 141 9.59 20.07 5.81
C SER A 141 8.12 19.99 5.36
N ALA A 142 7.20 20.54 6.15
CA ALA A 142 5.77 20.54 5.84
C ALA A 142 5.45 21.38 4.60
N GLU A 143 6.16 22.50 4.39
CA GLU A 143 6.02 23.33 3.20
C GLU A 143 6.58 22.63 1.95
N GLU A 144 7.69 21.90 2.06
CA GLU A 144 8.29 21.17 0.94
C GLU A 144 7.56 19.90 0.52
N LEU A 145 6.77 19.33 1.44
CA LEU A 145 5.94 18.13 1.21
C LEU A 145 4.50 18.49 0.80
N LYS A 146 4.15 19.78 0.85
CA LYS A 146 2.83 20.27 0.45
C LYS A 146 2.46 19.79 -0.96
N ASP A 147 1.24 19.26 -1.08
CA ASP A 147 0.65 18.79 -2.32
C ASP A 147 1.46 17.70 -3.06
N ARG A 148 2.44 17.07 -2.40
CA ARG A 148 3.25 15.99 -2.96
C ARG A 148 2.78 14.64 -2.46
N TRP A 149 2.97 13.64 -3.31
CA TRP A 149 2.82 12.25 -2.93
C TRP A 149 3.98 11.83 -2.02
N ILE A 150 3.68 11.14 -0.93
CA ILE A 150 4.64 10.64 0.05
C ILE A 150 4.47 9.12 0.26
N THR A 151 5.55 8.44 0.63
CA THR A 151 5.57 7.01 1.00
C THR A 151 6.57 6.75 2.13
N GLY A 152 6.61 5.52 2.67
CA GLY A 152 7.63 5.09 3.64
C GLY A 152 7.22 5.16 5.10
N GLU A 153 5.95 5.42 5.39
CA GLU A 153 5.37 5.49 6.73
C GLU A 153 4.47 4.28 7.02
N ASP A 154 5.00 3.07 6.80
CA ASP A 154 4.26 1.81 7.01
C ASP A 154 3.74 1.67 8.45
N GLU A 155 4.42 2.30 9.42
CA GLU A 155 3.99 2.33 10.83
C GLU A 155 2.77 3.25 11.07
N LEU A 156 2.61 4.33 10.30
CA LEU A 156 1.49 5.26 10.46
C LEU A 156 0.23 4.77 9.76
N PHE A 157 0.38 4.01 8.67
CA PHE A 157 -0.74 3.57 7.85
C PHE A 157 -0.95 2.05 7.84
N GLY A 158 -0.09 1.25 8.48
CA GLY A 158 -0.11 -0.22 8.44
C GLY A 158 -1.49 -0.88 8.64
N PRO A 159 -2.27 -0.50 9.66
CA PRO A 159 -3.65 -1.00 9.82
C PRO A 159 -4.61 -0.57 8.71
N VAL A 160 -4.40 0.63 8.13
CA VAL A 160 -5.18 1.15 6.99
C VAL A 160 -4.83 0.40 5.71
N LEU A 161 -3.59 -0.07 5.55
CA LEU A 161 -3.16 -0.82 4.36
C LEU A 161 -3.92 -2.13 4.16
N GLN A 162 -4.42 -2.75 5.24
CA GLN A 162 -5.28 -3.94 5.16
C GLN A 162 -6.63 -3.68 4.49
N GLN A 163 -7.02 -2.42 4.29
CA GLN A 163 -8.25 -2.04 3.58
C GLN A 163 -8.09 -2.03 2.06
N PHE A 164 -6.86 -2.09 1.54
CA PHE A 164 -6.56 -2.01 0.11
C PHE A 164 -6.38 -3.39 -0.55
N GLU A 165 -7.12 -4.38 -0.05
CA GLU A 165 -7.08 -5.74 -0.61
C GLU A 165 -7.75 -5.80 -1.99
N SER A 166 -7.15 -6.56 -2.91
CA SER A 166 -7.81 -6.96 -4.16
C SER A 166 -9.13 -7.70 -3.86
N PRO A 167 -10.14 -7.62 -4.74
CA PRO A 167 -11.42 -8.32 -4.59
C PRO A 167 -11.31 -9.81 -4.23
N GLU A 168 -10.38 -10.55 -4.83
CA GLU A 168 -10.12 -11.97 -4.54
C GLU A 168 -9.64 -12.22 -3.10
N LYS A 169 -8.65 -11.43 -2.65
CA LYS A 169 -8.12 -11.51 -1.28
C LYS A 169 -9.19 -11.17 -0.25
N LEU A 170 -9.96 -10.10 -0.50
CA LEU A 170 -11.09 -9.72 0.35
C LEU A 170 -12.12 -10.86 0.42
N ALA A 171 -12.55 -11.40 -0.73
CA ALA A 171 -13.51 -12.49 -0.77
C ALA A 171 -13.03 -13.74 0.00
N THR A 172 -11.74 -14.07 -0.12
CA THR A 172 -11.12 -15.20 0.60
C THR A 172 -11.16 -14.99 2.11
N ARG A 173 -10.72 -13.82 2.60
CA ARG A 173 -10.77 -13.47 4.03
C ARG A 173 -12.19 -13.50 4.59
N LEU A 174 -13.17 -13.00 3.83
CA LEU A 174 -14.57 -13.02 4.25
C LEU A 174 -15.16 -14.44 4.24
N ARG A 175 -14.70 -15.33 3.35
CA ARG A 175 -15.08 -16.75 3.36
C ARG A 175 -14.58 -17.47 4.60
N GLU A 176 -13.32 -17.25 4.98
CA GLU A 176 -12.76 -17.78 6.23
C GLU A 176 -13.47 -17.26 7.49
N ALA A 177 -14.04 -16.05 7.43
CA ALA A 177 -14.89 -15.53 8.49
C ALA A 177 -16.28 -16.20 8.49
N LEU A 178 -16.88 -16.39 7.31
CA LEU A 178 -18.18 -17.03 7.13
C LEU A 178 -18.19 -18.50 7.59
N GLU A 179 -17.09 -19.23 7.41
CA GLU A 179 -16.95 -20.60 7.91
C GLU A 179 -17.16 -20.69 9.43
N ARG A 180 -16.80 -19.62 10.14
CA ARG A 180 -16.94 -19.45 11.60
C ARG A 180 -18.20 -18.68 11.98
N ALA A 181 -19.15 -18.47 11.06
CA ALA A 181 -20.40 -17.80 11.37
C ALA A 181 -21.26 -18.65 12.33
N ASP A 182 -21.73 -18.03 13.41
CA ASP A 182 -22.55 -18.68 14.43
C ASP A 182 -24.01 -18.83 13.94
N GLU A 183 -24.50 -17.81 13.22
CA GLU A 183 -25.90 -17.73 12.78
C GLU A 183 -26.05 -16.90 11.50
N ILE A 184 -26.98 -17.31 10.64
CA ILE A 184 -27.43 -16.57 9.46
C ILE A 184 -28.90 -16.19 9.65
N THR A 185 -29.20 -14.89 9.59
CA THR A 185 -30.52 -14.31 9.82
C THR A 185 -30.89 -13.28 8.75
N GLU A 186 -32.12 -12.79 8.78
CA GLU A 186 -32.47 -11.59 8.02
C GLU A 186 -31.80 -10.37 8.64
N GLY A 187 -31.18 -9.55 7.80
CA GLY A 187 -30.53 -8.31 8.17
C GLY A 187 -31.39 -7.08 7.86
N PRO A 188 -30.95 -5.89 8.31
CA PRO A 188 -31.53 -4.63 7.87
C PRO A 188 -31.26 -4.42 6.37
N SER A 189 -32.05 -3.56 5.72
CA SER A 189 -31.71 -3.10 4.38
C SER A 189 -30.45 -2.24 4.41
N ILE A 190 -29.52 -2.49 3.50
CA ILE A 190 -28.30 -1.70 3.30
C ILE A 190 -28.49 -0.90 2.02
N ARG A 191 -28.51 0.44 2.11
CA ARG A 191 -28.76 1.34 0.97
C ARG A 191 -30.00 0.93 0.16
N ASP A 192 -31.10 0.72 0.88
CA ASP A 192 -32.40 0.29 0.35
C ASP A 192 -32.45 -1.11 -0.28
N VAL A 193 -31.40 -1.92 -0.15
CA VAL A 193 -31.37 -3.33 -0.58
C VAL A 193 -31.58 -4.25 0.62
N PRO A 194 -32.64 -5.08 0.65
CA PRO A 194 -32.86 -6.07 1.71
C PRO A 194 -31.67 -7.04 1.81
N ALA A 195 -31.16 -7.26 3.02
CA ALA A 195 -29.96 -8.06 3.24
C ALA A 195 -30.21 -9.32 4.08
N LEU A 196 -29.42 -10.35 3.82
CA LEU A 196 -29.15 -11.43 4.75
C LEU A 196 -27.92 -11.06 5.57
N LYS A 197 -27.90 -11.46 6.84
CA LYS A 197 -26.82 -11.20 7.79
C LYS A 197 -26.20 -12.52 8.24
N ALA A 198 -24.87 -12.62 8.17
CA ALA A 198 -24.11 -13.67 8.85
C ALA A 198 -23.27 -13.03 9.97
N SER A 199 -23.47 -13.48 11.21
CA SER A 199 -22.69 -12.99 12.36
C SER A 199 -21.46 -13.87 12.54
N THR A 200 -20.26 -13.27 12.48
CA THR A 200 -18.99 -13.99 12.67
C THR A 200 -18.23 -13.40 13.87
N PRO A 201 -17.28 -14.16 14.45
CA PRO A 201 -16.38 -13.63 15.48
C PRO A 201 -15.56 -12.42 15.03
N ALA A 202 -15.30 -12.29 13.71
CA ALA A 202 -14.54 -11.19 13.14
C ALA A 202 -15.41 -9.97 12.78
N GLY A 203 -16.74 -10.10 12.82
CA GLY A 203 -17.66 -9.07 12.35
C GLY A 203 -18.89 -9.62 11.64
N ASP A 204 -19.76 -8.73 11.22
CA ASP A 204 -21.01 -9.09 10.55
C ASP A 204 -20.84 -8.95 9.03
N LEU A 205 -21.38 -9.90 8.27
CA LEU A 205 -21.39 -9.91 6.81
C LEU A 205 -22.83 -9.68 6.33
N TYR A 206 -23.03 -8.79 5.36
CA TYR A 206 -24.34 -8.49 4.78
C TYR A 206 -24.31 -8.71 3.27
N VAL A 207 -25.20 -9.57 2.77
CA VAL A 207 -25.36 -9.84 1.33
C VAL A 207 -26.79 -9.60 0.89
N SER A 208 -27.04 -9.28 -0.39
CA SER A 208 -28.41 -9.08 -0.87
C SER A 208 -29.25 -10.33 -0.72
N LYS A 209 -30.47 -10.17 -0.19
CA LYS A 209 -31.42 -11.26 0.02
C LYS A 209 -31.92 -11.85 -1.30
N GLU A 210 -32.08 -11.02 -2.31
CA GLU A 210 -32.51 -11.44 -3.64
C GLU A 210 -31.32 -11.59 -4.59
N ALA A 211 -31.48 -12.49 -5.56
CA ALA A 211 -30.53 -12.67 -6.64
C ALA A 211 -30.54 -11.45 -7.59
N PRO A 212 -29.40 -11.07 -8.19
CA PRO A 212 -28.06 -11.66 -8.01
C PRO A 212 -27.48 -11.32 -6.64
N HIS A 213 -27.04 -12.33 -5.88
CA HIS A 213 -26.49 -12.13 -4.54
C HIS A 213 -25.17 -11.38 -4.61
N ARG A 214 -25.06 -10.28 -3.86
CA ARG A 214 -23.88 -9.40 -3.82
C ARG A 214 -23.52 -9.06 -2.39
N LEU A 215 -22.22 -8.90 -2.11
CA LEU A 215 -21.77 -8.33 -0.85
C LEU A 215 -22.19 -6.87 -0.79
N LEU A 216 -22.87 -6.47 0.28
CA LEU A 216 -23.36 -5.11 0.48
C LEU A 216 -22.51 -4.36 1.51
N ARG A 217 -22.21 -5.03 2.63
CA ARG A 217 -21.46 -4.47 3.76
C ARG A 217 -20.75 -5.58 4.53
N TYR A 218 -19.59 -5.26 5.09
CA TYR A 218 -19.00 -6.04 6.18
C TYR A 218 -18.57 -5.12 7.32
N SER A 219 -18.63 -5.61 8.56
CA SER A 219 -18.09 -4.90 9.72
C SER A 219 -16.89 -5.64 10.29
N VAL A 220 -16.02 -4.92 11.02
CA VAL A 220 -14.87 -5.52 11.70
C VAL A 220 -15.03 -5.37 13.21
N LYS A 221 -15.01 -6.48 13.94
CA LYS A 221 -14.97 -6.55 15.40
C LYS A 221 -13.55 -6.93 15.83
N MET A 222 -12.95 -6.14 16.73
CA MET A 222 -11.68 -6.53 17.36
C MET A 222 -11.95 -7.43 18.56
N PRO A 223 -11.35 -8.64 18.63
CA PRO A 223 -11.32 -9.39 19.87
C PRO A 223 -10.44 -8.64 20.89
N GLY A 224 -11.03 -8.19 22.01
CA GLY A 224 -10.28 -7.66 23.16
C GLY A 224 -10.33 -6.15 23.43
N GLY A 225 -11.07 -5.34 22.66
CA GLY A 225 -11.10 -3.88 22.83
C GLY A 225 -9.79 -3.19 22.40
N MET A 226 -9.82 -1.87 22.19
CA MET A 226 -8.60 -1.15 21.80
C MET A 226 -7.57 -1.14 22.94
N PRO A 227 -6.27 -1.41 22.69
CA PRO A 227 -5.23 -1.20 23.69
C PRO A 227 -5.20 0.28 24.09
N SER A 228 -5.15 0.54 25.40
CA SER A 228 -5.09 1.89 25.95
C SER A 228 -3.81 2.59 25.46
N LEU A 229 -3.96 3.67 24.69
CA LEU A 229 -2.84 4.53 24.31
C LEU A 229 -2.27 5.21 25.58
N PRO A 230 -0.94 5.16 25.84
CA PRO A 230 -0.33 5.91 26.93
C PRO A 230 -0.58 7.42 26.72
N GLY A 231 -1.25 8.07 27.67
CA GLY A 231 -1.57 9.51 27.61
C GLY A 231 -3.03 9.86 27.30
N ALA A 232 -3.90 8.88 27.03
CA ALA A 232 -5.34 9.11 26.94
C ALA A 232 -5.96 9.23 28.36
N GLY A 233 -5.75 10.36 29.01
CA GLY A 233 -6.41 10.69 30.27
C GLY A 233 -7.94 10.67 30.12
N SER A 234 -8.59 9.93 31.01
CA SER A 234 -10.00 10.08 31.45
C SER A 234 -11.07 10.27 30.36
N ARG A 235 -10.97 9.57 29.21
CA ARG A 235 -12.11 9.46 28.27
C ARG A 235 -12.92 8.20 28.60
N PRO A 236 -14.26 8.24 28.49
CA PRO A 236 -15.10 7.06 28.65
C PRO A 236 -14.60 5.94 27.76
N GLN A 237 -14.31 4.79 28.35
CA GLN A 237 -13.88 3.60 27.63
C GLN A 237 -15.03 3.20 26.70
N PRO A 238 -14.81 3.08 25.38
CA PRO A 238 -15.87 2.65 24.48
C PRO A 238 -16.35 1.25 24.91
N PRO A 239 -17.67 0.96 24.81
CA PRO A 239 -18.20 -0.32 25.22
C PRO A 239 -17.48 -1.46 24.49
N SER A 240 -17.14 -2.51 25.23
CA SER A 240 -16.59 -3.75 24.67
C SER A 240 -17.51 -4.25 23.56
N GLY A 241 -16.98 -4.39 22.33
CA GLY A 241 -17.76 -4.80 21.16
C GLY A 241 -18.19 -3.68 20.21
N ALA A 242 -17.81 -2.42 20.46
CA ALA A 242 -17.91 -1.37 19.46
C ALA A 242 -17.13 -1.77 18.19
N GLY A 243 -17.82 -1.92 17.06
CA GLY A 243 -17.20 -2.23 15.77
C GLY A 243 -16.19 -1.15 15.39
N LEU A 244 -15.07 -1.56 14.79
CA LEU A 244 -14.06 -0.61 14.31
C LEU A 244 -14.59 0.26 13.17
N GLY A 245 -15.57 -0.24 12.42
CA GLY A 245 -16.23 0.45 11.34
C GLY A 245 -17.05 -0.50 10.49
N ASP A 246 -17.94 0.08 9.70
CA ASP A 246 -18.67 -0.60 8.63
C ASP A 246 -18.04 -0.23 7.29
N SER A 247 -17.87 -1.23 6.42
CA SER A 247 -17.35 -1.10 5.07
C SER A 247 -18.41 -1.52 4.06
N ASP A 248 -18.91 -0.57 3.29
CA ASP A 248 -19.81 -0.83 2.15
C ASP A 248 -18.99 -1.20 0.92
N VAL A 249 -19.44 -2.23 0.19
CA VAL A 249 -18.72 -2.75 -0.99
C VAL A 249 -19.64 -2.72 -2.20
N ASP A 250 -19.12 -2.21 -3.32
CA ASP A 250 -19.79 -2.22 -4.62
C ASP A 250 -18.87 -2.80 -5.68
N ALA A 251 -19.36 -3.79 -6.45
CA ALA A 251 -18.71 -4.16 -7.69
C ALA A 251 -18.91 -3.04 -8.71
N LEU A 252 -17.82 -2.58 -9.33
CA LEU A 252 -17.89 -1.50 -10.32
C LEU A 252 -18.42 -2.00 -11.66
N SER A 253 -19.16 -1.15 -12.36
CA SER A 253 -19.51 -1.37 -13.76
C SER A 253 -18.25 -1.37 -14.65
N PRO A 254 -18.33 -1.87 -15.90
CA PRO A 254 -17.22 -1.78 -16.84
C PRO A 254 -16.75 -0.35 -17.09
N GLN A 255 -17.67 0.62 -17.20
CA GLN A 255 -17.30 2.03 -17.40
C GLN A 255 -16.60 2.62 -16.16
N GLU A 256 -17.09 2.31 -14.96
CA GLU A 256 -16.44 2.76 -13.72
C GLU A 256 -15.08 2.10 -13.52
N THR A 257 -14.94 0.82 -13.89
CA THR A 257 -13.66 0.11 -13.87
C THR A 257 -12.66 0.79 -14.81
N ASP A 258 -13.07 1.12 -16.03
CA ASP A 258 -12.24 1.83 -16.99
C ASP A 258 -11.77 3.20 -16.45
N ALA A 259 -12.70 3.95 -15.84
CA ALA A 259 -12.39 5.23 -15.18
C ALA A 259 -11.40 5.08 -14.02
N VAL A 260 -11.43 3.97 -13.28
CA VAL A 260 -10.44 3.67 -12.22
C VAL A 260 -9.04 3.53 -12.82
N TYR A 261 -8.87 2.82 -13.94
CA TYR A 261 -7.57 2.70 -14.59
C TYR A 261 -7.06 4.03 -15.13
N GLU A 262 -7.95 4.90 -15.63
CA GLU A 262 -7.59 6.27 -16.01
C GLU A 262 -7.11 7.10 -14.82
N GLU A 263 -7.83 7.01 -13.70
CA GLU A 263 -7.49 7.69 -12.45
C GLU A 263 -6.13 7.21 -11.92
N LEU A 264 -5.92 5.89 -11.85
CA LEU A 264 -4.65 5.26 -11.49
C LEU A 264 -3.51 5.73 -12.40
N THR A 265 -3.73 5.74 -13.72
CA THR A 265 -2.72 6.19 -14.69
C THR A 265 -2.38 7.66 -14.52
N SER A 266 -3.40 8.51 -14.35
CA SER A 266 -3.25 9.95 -14.14
C SER A 266 -2.49 10.25 -12.85
N ASN A 267 -2.84 9.59 -11.75
CA ASN A 267 -2.20 9.80 -10.45
C ASN A 267 -0.79 9.20 -10.41
N THR A 268 -0.55 8.05 -11.05
CA THR A 268 0.79 7.46 -11.19
C THR A 268 1.74 8.42 -11.93
N LYS A 269 1.28 9.09 -13.00
CA LYS A 269 2.08 10.11 -13.69
C LYS A 269 2.44 11.30 -12.80
N LYS A 270 1.64 11.61 -11.78
CA LYS A 270 1.90 12.68 -10.80
C LYS A 270 2.87 12.26 -9.70
N LEU A 271 3.34 11.01 -9.69
CA LEU A 271 4.36 10.56 -8.74
C LEU A 271 5.76 11.10 -9.05
N THR A 272 5.95 11.86 -10.13
CA THR A 272 7.21 12.57 -10.39
C THR A 272 7.52 13.50 -9.22
N GLY A 273 8.64 13.26 -8.56
CA GLY A 273 9.01 13.99 -7.35
C GLY A 273 8.20 13.60 -6.11
N ALA A 274 7.56 12.43 -6.08
CA ALA A 274 7.05 11.84 -4.84
C ALA A 274 8.20 11.61 -3.85
N VAL A 275 7.93 11.73 -2.54
CA VAL A 275 8.95 11.70 -1.49
C VAL A 275 8.84 10.44 -0.65
N ASN A 276 9.98 9.82 -0.33
CA ASN A 276 10.03 8.75 0.66
C ASN A 276 10.40 9.34 2.03
N THR A 277 9.43 9.47 2.92
CA THR A 277 9.64 10.01 4.28
C THR A 277 10.24 8.99 5.24
N GLY A 278 10.28 7.71 4.84
CA GLY A 278 10.99 6.64 5.55
C GLY A 278 12.53 6.71 5.41
N VAL A 279 13.04 7.55 4.50
CA VAL A 279 14.47 7.82 4.33
C VAL A 279 14.75 9.27 4.67
N ARG A 280 15.65 9.50 5.62
CA ARG A 280 16.10 10.84 6.02
C ARG A 280 17.48 11.13 5.48
N PHE A 281 17.72 12.39 5.14
CA PHE A 281 19.05 12.90 4.83
C PHE A 281 19.41 13.98 5.85
N ASP A 282 20.51 13.75 6.54
CA ASP A 282 21.09 14.69 7.47
C ASP A 282 22.27 15.39 6.79
N MET A 283 22.34 16.72 6.87
CA MET A 283 23.45 17.47 6.31
C MET A 283 24.66 17.42 7.25
N ASP A 284 25.80 17.00 6.71
CA ASP A 284 27.08 16.93 7.42
C ASP A 284 27.75 18.32 7.43
N GLY A 285 27.12 19.28 8.11
CA GLY A 285 27.55 20.68 8.17
C GLY A 285 26.88 21.60 7.15
N ALA A 286 27.44 22.80 6.95
CA ALA A 286 26.89 23.78 6.02
C ALA A 286 27.21 23.44 4.56
N ALA A 287 26.30 23.76 3.65
CA ALA A 287 26.55 23.64 2.22
C ALA A 287 27.65 24.61 1.77
N THR A 288 28.49 24.17 0.83
CA THR A 288 29.49 25.01 0.19
C THR A 288 28.88 25.70 -1.02
N VAL A 289 29.03 27.03 -1.11
CA VAL A 289 28.51 27.84 -2.21
C VAL A 289 29.66 28.56 -2.91
N ALA A 290 29.83 28.29 -4.20
CA ALA A 290 30.82 28.96 -5.04
C ALA A 290 30.09 29.73 -6.14
N CYS A 291 30.11 31.06 -6.07
CA CYS A 291 29.47 31.94 -7.06
C CYS A 291 30.50 32.68 -7.89
N SER A 292 30.16 32.92 -9.16
CA SER A 292 30.92 33.71 -10.10
C SER A 292 29.98 34.38 -11.12
N ALA A 293 30.55 35.12 -12.05
CA ALA A 293 29.78 35.72 -13.16
C ALA A 293 29.03 34.67 -14.03
N SER A 294 29.43 33.39 -14.01
CA SER A 294 28.73 32.32 -14.74
C SER A 294 27.62 31.63 -13.94
N GLY A 295 27.40 32.01 -12.68
CA GLY A 295 26.41 31.40 -11.79
C GLY A 295 27.01 30.86 -10.50
N CYS A 296 26.19 30.12 -9.75
CA CYS A 296 26.57 29.52 -8.47
C CYS A 296 26.51 28.00 -8.52
N THR A 297 27.50 27.35 -7.93
CA THR A 297 27.50 25.91 -7.63
C THR A 297 27.32 25.72 -6.13
N VAL A 298 26.30 24.96 -5.75
CA VAL A 298 26.03 24.57 -4.37
C VAL A 298 26.38 23.10 -4.22
N THR A 299 27.15 22.75 -3.19
CA THR A 299 27.50 21.37 -2.86
C THR A 299 27.18 21.09 -1.39
N ALA A 300 26.42 20.02 -1.14
CA ALA A 300 26.09 19.55 0.19
C ALA A 300 26.65 18.13 0.40
N ASN A 301 27.24 17.90 1.57
CA ASN A 301 27.56 16.56 2.05
C ASN A 301 26.41 16.11 2.92
N VAL A 302 25.89 14.92 2.67
CA VAL A 302 24.76 14.37 3.39
C VAL A 302 25.03 12.93 3.80
N SER A 303 24.50 12.56 4.96
CA SER A 303 24.38 11.20 5.41
C SER A 303 22.92 10.75 5.31
N SER A 304 22.69 9.56 4.75
CA SER A 304 21.36 9.00 4.65
C SER A 304 21.11 8.04 5.80
N SER A 305 19.88 8.03 6.32
CA SER A 305 19.43 7.05 7.31
C SER A 305 18.05 6.51 6.94
N ALA A 306 17.90 5.19 7.03
CA ALA A 306 16.63 4.50 6.84
C ALA A 306 16.50 3.38 7.87
N SER A 307 15.41 3.42 8.65
CA SER A 307 15.08 2.41 9.64
C SER A 307 14.07 1.44 9.06
N ALA A 308 14.42 0.16 8.98
CA ALA A 308 13.45 -0.90 8.81
C ALA A 308 13.32 -1.67 10.13
N SER A 309 12.09 -2.04 10.48
CA SER A 309 11.80 -2.94 11.61
C SER A 309 12.33 -4.34 11.31
N GLY A 310 13.63 -4.58 11.52
CA GLY A 310 14.24 -5.90 11.42
C GLY A 310 15.61 -6.02 10.77
N GLY A 311 16.26 -4.93 10.35
CA GLY A 311 17.64 -5.03 9.80
C GLY A 311 18.20 -3.74 9.20
N LYS A 312 19.50 -3.76 8.88
CA LYS A 312 20.15 -2.69 8.11
C LYS A 312 19.70 -2.75 6.66
N VAL A 313 19.00 -1.72 6.20
CA VAL A 313 18.69 -1.55 4.77
C VAL A 313 19.98 -1.19 4.04
N THR A 314 20.37 -2.00 3.05
CA THR A 314 21.50 -1.69 2.17
C THR A 314 20.96 -1.43 0.77
N GLY A 315 21.59 -0.51 0.02
CA GLY A 315 21.14 -0.17 -1.32
C GLY A 315 21.51 1.25 -1.73
N GLN A 316 20.84 1.74 -2.76
CA GLN A 316 20.97 3.10 -3.28
C GLN A 316 19.62 3.80 -3.21
N VAL A 317 19.62 5.11 -3.00
CA VAL A 317 18.44 5.96 -2.96
C VAL A 317 18.67 7.20 -3.82
N ASN A 318 17.66 7.61 -4.57
CA ASN A 318 17.71 8.88 -5.29
C ASN A 318 17.41 10.02 -4.32
N ALA A 319 18.36 10.94 -4.18
CA ALA A 319 18.25 12.14 -3.38
C ALA A 319 18.08 13.34 -4.30
N THR A 320 17.05 14.14 -4.08
CA THR A 320 16.86 15.42 -4.76
C THR A 320 17.27 16.55 -3.84
N MET A 321 18.29 17.31 -4.24
CA MET A 321 18.67 18.55 -3.58
C MET A 321 17.96 19.74 -4.22
N THR A 322 17.37 20.60 -3.40
CA THR A 322 16.92 21.95 -3.78
C THR A 322 17.72 22.97 -2.98
N ALA A 323 18.29 23.97 -3.65
CA ALA A 323 19.07 25.03 -3.01
C ALA A 323 18.56 26.39 -3.44
N ASN A 324 18.18 27.23 -2.48
CA ASN A 324 17.83 28.64 -2.68
C ASN A 324 19.04 29.51 -2.37
N VAL A 325 19.55 30.25 -3.36
CA VAL A 325 20.81 31.00 -3.24
C VAL A 325 20.53 32.49 -3.00
N THR A 326 21.25 33.09 -2.08
CA THR A 326 21.30 34.54 -1.88
C THR A 326 22.74 35.06 -2.00
N ILE A 327 22.92 36.23 -2.61
CA ILE A 327 24.23 36.87 -2.82
C ILE A 327 24.15 38.30 -2.32
N GLY A 328 24.96 38.65 -1.32
CA GLY A 328 24.91 39.97 -0.68
C GLY A 328 23.52 40.33 -0.14
N GLY A 329 22.77 39.34 0.35
CA GLY A 329 21.39 39.50 0.83
C GLY A 329 20.31 39.55 -0.25
N ARG A 330 20.65 39.44 -1.54
CA ARG A 330 19.68 39.42 -2.65
C ARG A 330 19.38 37.99 -3.08
N SER A 331 18.11 37.68 -3.35
CA SER A 331 17.75 36.41 -3.95
C SER A 331 18.38 36.28 -5.34
N ALA A 332 19.13 35.19 -5.55
CA ALA A 332 19.80 34.87 -6.80
C ALA A 332 19.13 33.69 -7.54
N GLY A 333 17.95 33.26 -7.07
CA GLY A 333 17.21 32.12 -7.60
C GLY A 333 17.56 30.80 -6.90
N SER A 334 17.16 29.69 -7.51
CA SER A 334 17.34 28.36 -6.95
C SER A 334 17.92 27.38 -7.97
N CYS A 335 18.50 26.29 -7.49
CA CYS A 335 18.83 25.13 -8.32
C CYS A 335 18.30 23.84 -7.72
N ARG A 336 18.09 22.85 -8.59
CA ARG A 336 17.62 21.52 -8.24
C ARG A 336 18.44 20.48 -8.99
N ASN A 337 18.85 19.41 -8.31
CA ASN A 337 19.49 18.27 -8.95
C ASN A 337 19.16 16.98 -8.19
N THR A 338 19.14 15.86 -8.91
CA THR A 338 18.95 14.53 -8.34
C THR A 338 20.24 13.73 -8.47
N ALA A 339 20.67 13.07 -7.40
CA ALA A 339 21.81 12.17 -7.40
C ALA A 339 21.49 10.89 -6.64
N THR A 340 22.10 9.79 -7.05
CA THR A 340 21.96 8.51 -6.36
C THR A 340 23.01 8.41 -5.25
N LEU A 341 22.54 8.19 -4.02
CA LEU A 341 23.38 8.11 -2.82
C LEU A 341 23.26 6.72 -2.19
N PRO A 342 24.31 6.23 -1.49
CA PRO A 342 24.21 4.99 -0.74
C PRO A 342 23.21 5.13 0.41
N MET A 343 22.41 4.09 0.63
CA MET A 343 21.53 3.98 1.81
C MET A 343 22.36 3.70 3.06
N ASN A 344 22.07 4.37 4.17
CA ASN A 344 22.80 4.24 5.43
C ASN A 344 24.32 4.55 5.26
N GLY A 345 24.61 5.57 4.47
CA GLY A 345 25.97 6.01 4.16
C GLY A 345 26.03 7.50 3.83
N SER A 346 27.24 8.01 3.62
CA SER A 346 27.47 9.42 3.27
C SER A 346 27.74 9.59 1.78
N GLY A 347 27.37 10.75 1.24
CA GLY A 347 27.73 11.16 -0.11
C GLY A 347 27.60 12.66 -0.29
N SER A 348 27.94 13.13 -1.49
CA SER A 348 27.83 14.54 -1.84
C SER A 348 26.84 14.72 -2.99
N ILE A 349 26.09 15.80 -2.95
CA ILE A 349 25.17 16.20 -4.02
C ILE A 349 25.42 17.68 -4.35
N SER A 350 25.39 18.01 -5.64
CA SER A 350 25.63 19.37 -6.11
C SER A 350 24.57 19.81 -7.12
N CYS A 351 24.28 21.11 -7.16
CA CYS A 351 23.45 21.73 -8.19
C CYS A 351 24.05 23.06 -8.65
N VAL A 352 23.71 23.46 -9.87
CA VAL A 352 24.21 24.69 -10.50
C VAL A 352 23.04 25.61 -10.79
N ASN A 353 23.11 26.85 -10.30
CA ASN A 353 22.22 27.94 -10.65
C ASN A 353 22.94 28.89 -11.61
N GLY A 354 22.80 28.66 -12.91
CA GLY A 354 23.38 29.54 -13.95
C GLY A 354 22.77 30.95 -13.96
N GLY A 355 21.51 31.10 -13.51
CA GLY A 355 20.82 32.39 -13.46
C GLY A 355 21.39 33.37 -12.43
N ALA A 356 22.14 32.87 -11.43
CA ALA A 356 22.73 33.69 -10.38
C ALA A 356 23.87 34.61 -10.86
N GLY A 357 24.46 34.36 -12.04
CA GLY A 357 25.66 35.08 -12.50
C GLY A 357 25.46 36.58 -12.69
N GLY A 358 24.28 36.99 -13.14
CA GLY A 358 23.92 38.41 -13.25
C GLY A 358 23.82 39.10 -11.90
N VAL A 359 23.22 38.44 -10.90
CA VAL A 359 23.11 38.97 -9.53
C VAL A 359 24.50 39.06 -8.89
N PHE A 360 25.33 38.04 -9.07
CA PHE A 360 26.71 38.06 -8.60
C PHE A 360 27.49 39.25 -9.17
N SER A 361 27.45 39.42 -10.49
CA SER A 361 28.18 40.51 -11.17
C SER A 361 27.72 41.90 -10.70
N ALA A 362 26.41 42.07 -10.45
CA ALA A 362 25.86 43.33 -9.94
C ALA A 362 26.32 43.63 -8.49
N VAL A 363 26.29 42.62 -7.61
CA VAL A 363 26.76 42.77 -6.23
C VAL A 363 28.27 43.00 -6.18
N GLU A 364 29.03 42.31 -7.03
CA GLU A 364 30.47 42.52 -7.16
C GLU A 364 30.81 43.95 -7.57
N ALA A 365 30.15 44.48 -8.61
CA ALA A 365 30.37 45.84 -9.06
C ALA A 365 30.10 46.89 -7.96
N GLU A 366 29.04 46.69 -7.18
CA GLU A 366 28.69 47.56 -6.05
C GLU A 366 29.73 47.49 -4.94
N LYS A 367 30.11 46.29 -4.49
CA LYS A 367 31.10 46.12 -3.42
C LYS A 367 32.48 46.62 -3.83
N LYS A 368 32.85 46.45 -5.10
CA LYS A 368 34.09 47.00 -5.66
C LYS A 368 34.06 48.52 -5.70
N ALA A 369 32.97 49.13 -6.16
CA ALA A 369 32.83 50.58 -6.18
C ALA A 369 32.92 51.18 -4.76
N ASP A 370 32.26 50.56 -3.77
CA ASP A 370 32.35 50.96 -2.36
C ASP A 370 33.78 50.87 -1.81
N ALA A 371 34.49 49.78 -2.14
CA ALA A 371 35.87 49.58 -1.73
C ALA A 371 36.81 50.61 -2.37
N GLU A 372 36.60 50.97 -3.64
CA GLU A 372 37.36 52.02 -4.32
C GLU A 372 37.13 53.40 -3.71
N VAL A 373 35.88 53.74 -3.35
CA VAL A 373 35.55 54.99 -2.66
C VAL A 373 36.28 55.07 -1.31
N ARG A 374 36.25 53.98 -0.52
CA ARG A 374 36.97 53.90 0.76
C ARG A 374 38.48 53.98 0.58
N SER A 375 39.02 53.29 -0.42
CA SER A 375 40.45 53.33 -0.75
C SER A 375 40.91 54.75 -1.06
N ARG A 376 40.17 55.50 -1.88
CA ARG A 376 40.45 56.90 -2.18
C ARG A 376 40.39 57.78 -0.92
N ALA A 377 39.41 57.54 -0.05
CA ALA A 377 39.30 58.26 1.23
C ALA A 377 40.46 57.96 2.20
N SER A 378 41.07 56.78 2.09
CA SER A 378 42.23 56.36 2.89
C SER A 378 43.58 56.57 2.18
N GLY A 379 43.68 57.53 1.28
CA GLY A 379 44.96 57.89 0.63
C GLY A 379 45.44 56.87 -0.41
N GLY A 380 44.53 56.07 -0.98
CA GLY A 380 44.83 55.08 -2.03
C GLY A 380 45.23 53.69 -1.51
N VAL A 381 45.11 53.43 -0.20
CA VAL A 381 45.36 52.09 0.36
C VAL A 381 44.28 51.11 -0.14
N PRO A 382 44.64 49.93 -0.71
CA PRO A 382 43.67 48.96 -1.17
C PRO A 382 42.77 48.45 -0.02
N VAL A 383 41.45 48.48 -0.25
CA VAL A 383 40.45 47.94 0.70
C VAL A 383 39.92 46.63 0.12
N GLN A 384 40.03 45.56 0.91
CA GLN A 384 39.46 44.26 0.54
C GLN A 384 37.93 44.31 0.69
N TYR A 385 37.23 43.62 -0.22
CA TYR A 385 35.79 43.38 -0.10
C TYR A 385 35.51 41.88 -0.18
N GLN A 386 34.42 41.47 0.46
CA GLN A 386 33.89 40.11 0.39
C GLN A 386 32.44 40.15 -0.07
N ILE A 387 32.08 39.17 -0.88
CA ILE A 387 30.71 38.93 -1.31
C ILE A 387 30.23 37.70 -0.58
N GLU A 388 29.31 37.89 0.35
CA GLU A 388 28.69 36.77 1.06
C GLU A 388 27.69 36.08 0.13
N SER A 389 27.80 34.75 0.02
CA SER A 389 26.88 33.91 -0.75
C SER A 389 26.40 32.78 0.15
N ILE A 390 25.09 32.70 0.36
CA ILE A 390 24.47 31.72 1.27
C ILE A 390 23.48 30.90 0.46
N ALA A 391 23.39 29.59 0.74
CA ALA A 391 22.37 28.73 0.19
C ALA A 391 21.59 28.03 1.31
N SER A 392 20.27 28.14 1.27
CA SER A 392 19.37 27.29 2.06
C SER A 392 19.13 26.02 1.27
N VAL A 393 19.52 24.87 1.83
CA VAL A 393 19.52 23.58 1.13
C VAL A 393 18.56 22.61 1.81
N SER A 394 17.76 21.92 1.01
CA SER A 394 16.98 20.76 1.43
C SER A 394 17.27 19.56 0.53
N VAL A 395 17.28 18.38 1.14
CA VAL A 395 17.54 17.11 0.45
C VAL A 395 16.46 16.11 0.84
N LEU A 396 15.74 15.61 -0.17
CA LEU A 396 14.62 14.69 0.01
C LEU A 396 14.85 13.41 -0.80
N ALA A 397 14.44 12.27 -0.25
CA ALA A 397 14.47 10.99 -0.96
C ALA A 397 13.33 10.92 -1.98
N GLU A 398 13.63 10.60 -3.24
CA GLU A 398 12.59 10.28 -4.20
C GLU A 398 11.98 8.91 -3.90
N ALA A 399 10.65 8.84 -3.88
CA ALA A 399 9.92 7.61 -3.66
C ALA A 399 10.01 6.64 -4.85
N ILE A 400 10.09 7.20 -6.05
CA ILE A 400 10.02 6.48 -7.31
C ILE A 400 10.67 7.29 -8.43
N GLY A 401 11.50 6.64 -9.25
CA GLY A 401 12.17 7.27 -10.38
C GLY A 401 11.30 7.30 -11.64
N GLN A 402 11.62 8.20 -12.58
CA GLN A 402 10.82 8.41 -13.80
C GLN A 402 10.65 7.14 -14.67
N VAL A 403 11.68 6.30 -14.75
CA VAL A 403 11.63 5.03 -15.52
C VAL A 403 10.59 4.08 -14.92
N GLU A 404 10.54 3.99 -13.59
CA GLU A 404 9.58 3.13 -12.90
C GLU A 404 8.16 3.67 -13.02
N ILE A 405 7.97 5.00 -12.97
CA ILE A 405 6.67 5.63 -13.24
C ILE A 405 6.17 5.24 -14.64
N THR A 406 7.03 5.34 -15.67
CA THR A 406 6.67 4.93 -17.04
C THR A 406 6.30 3.46 -17.10
N ARG A 407 7.09 2.58 -16.48
CA ARG A 407 6.81 1.14 -16.42
C ARG A 407 5.43 0.84 -15.81
N LEU A 408 5.09 1.50 -14.69
CA LEU A 408 3.80 1.32 -14.03
C LEU A 408 2.63 1.86 -14.85
N VAL A 409 2.81 2.99 -15.53
CA VAL A 409 1.81 3.55 -16.45
C VAL A 409 1.54 2.58 -17.61
N ASP A 410 2.59 2.01 -18.20
CA ASP A 410 2.46 1.05 -19.30
C ASP A 410 1.77 -0.24 -18.83
N GLU A 411 2.12 -0.73 -17.63
CA GLU A 411 1.48 -1.89 -17.01
C GLU A 411 -0.02 -1.67 -16.75
N LEU A 412 -0.40 -0.51 -16.21
CA LEU A 412 -1.80 -0.11 -16.04
C LEU A 412 -2.54 -0.04 -17.39
N GLY A 413 -1.89 0.51 -18.41
CA GLY A 413 -2.44 0.56 -19.78
C GLY A 413 -2.66 -0.84 -20.38
N GLN A 414 -1.71 -1.75 -20.19
CA GLN A 414 -1.83 -3.13 -20.65
C GLN A 414 -3.00 -3.84 -19.96
N ARG A 415 -3.13 -3.72 -18.63
CA ARG A 415 -4.23 -4.33 -17.86
C ARG A 415 -5.59 -3.76 -18.26
N ARG A 416 -5.69 -2.45 -18.44
CA ARG A 416 -6.91 -1.79 -18.97
C ARG A 416 -7.30 -2.38 -20.33
N SER A 417 -6.35 -2.56 -21.24
CA SER A 417 -6.63 -3.12 -22.58
C SER A 417 -7.17 -4.56 -22.54
N GLN A 418 -6.76 -5.36 -21.56
CA GLN A 418 -7.25 -6.73 -21.38
C GLN A 418 -8.70 -6.79 -20.91
N LEU A 419 -9.22 -5.71 -20.30
CA LEU A 419 -10.62 -5.63 -19.89
C LEU A 419 -11.57 -5.39 -21.06
N GLY A 420 -11.14 -4.64 -22.08
CA GLY A 420 -11.94 -4.35 -23.28
C GLY A 420 -11.88 -5.45 -24.35
N GLY A 421 -11.02 -6.46 -24.18
CA GLY A 421 -10.87 -7.60 -25.09
C GLY A 421 -11.68 -8.85 -24.71
N LYS A 422 -12.49 -8.77 -23.65
CA LYS A 422 -13.48 -9.77 -23.24
C LYS A 422 -14.88 -9.23 -23.51
#